data_AF-A0A0R2VDH1-F1
#
_entry.id   AF-A0A0R2VDH1-F1
#
_cell.length_a   1.000
_cell.length_b   1.000
_cell.length_c   1.000
_cell.angle_alpha   90.00
_cell.angle_beta   90.00
_cell.angle_gamma   90.00
#
_symmetry.space_group_name_H-M   'P 1'
#
loop_
_entity.id
_entity.type
_entity.pdbx_description
1 polymer ?
#
loop_
_entity_poly.entity_id
_entity_poly.type
_entity_poly.pdbx_seq_one_letter_code
_entity_poly.pdbx_strand_id
1 'polypeptide(L)'
;MGSINDSQITTDVNYALTSSSALGVRLLYVDIDNQSPQLLKEASFTHRLIRANEPNSQSNLWFFGGIGNLASTDSASESTTTYSPGFQLDYETRRIYMSIYNRMLRGKHVNYDVARIKGGFSFYKTGYNRTQPWFIMEISHMNGVKETTQFVPTLRLINKNLYVELGINQKAKPNIGLMYLF
;
A
#
# COMPACT_ATOMS: atom_id res chain seq x y z
N MET A 1 16.35 -25.60 3.66
CA MET A 1 15.07 -25.29 2.98
C MET A 1 13.97 -25.30 4.03
N GLY A 2 13.19 -24.23 4.15
CA GLY A 2 12.16 -24.01 5.19
C GLY A 2 12.32 -22.61 5.80
N SER A 3 11.36 -21.69 5.85
CA SER A 3 9.90 -21.79 5.68
C SER A 3 9.35 -20.72 4.70
N ILE A 4 8.25 -21.08 4.02
CA ILE A 4 7.60 -20.29 2.95
C ILE A 4 6.35 -19.54 3.47
N ASN A 5 6.03 -19.60 4.77
CA ASN A 5 4.68 -19.28 5.25
C ASN A 5 4.51 -17.94 5.98
N ASP A 6 5.32 -16.92 5.69
CA ASP A 6 4.98 -15.54 6.07
C ASP A 6 3.93 -15.01 5.07
N SER A 7 2.66 -14.91 5.47
CA SER A 7 1.58 -14.42 4.62
C SER A 7 0.84 -13.23 5.25
N GLN A 8 0.58 -12.23 4.42
CA GLN A 8 -0.14 -11.03 4.82
C GLN A 8 -1.19 -10.71 3.77
N ILE A 9 -2.44 -10.58 4.21
CA ILE A 9 -3.57 -10.22 3.35
C ILE A 9 -4.20 -8.96 3.94
N THR A 10 -4.31 -7.92 3.12
CA THR A 10 -5.04 -6.70 3.49
C THR A 10 -6.27 -6.58 2.58
N THR A 11 -7.43 -6.32 3.17
CA THR A 11 -8.68 -6.04 2.47
C THR A 11 -9.20 -4.69 2.93
N ASP A 12 -9.46 -3.79 1.98
CA ASP A 12 -9.94 -2.44 2.25
C ASP A 12 -11.24 -2.19 1.47
N VAL A 13 -12.27 -1.73 2.17
CA VAL A 13 -13.53 -1.28 1.56
C VAL A 13 -13.75 0.16 1.96
N ASN A 14 -13.87 1.06 0.99
CA ASN A 14 -14.00 2.50 1.25
C ASN A 14 -15.21 3.07 0.50
N TYR A 15 -15.94 3.96 1.18
CA TYR A 15 -17.04 4.75 0.65
C TYR A 15 -16.64 6.23 0.63
N ALA A 16 -16.66 6.84 -0.54
CA ALA A 16 -16.36 8.25 -0.72
C ALA A 16 -17.52 9.10 -0.19
N LEU A 17 -17.28 9.87 0.88
CA LEU A 17 -18.24 10.85 1.40
C LEU A 17 -18.23 12.13 0.56
N THR A 18 -17.05 12.52 0.10
CA THR A 18 -16.81 13.70 -0.75
C THR A 18 -15.76 13.37 -1.80
N SER A 19 -15.44 14.36 -2.66
CA SER A 19 -14.34 14.22 -3.64
C SER A 19 -12.94 14.15 -3.02
N SER A 20 -12.81 14.39 -1.70
CA SER A 20 -11.56 14.40 -0.95
C SER A 20 -11.56 13.49 0.27
N SER A 21 -12.72 13.00 0.74
CA SER A 21 -12.84 12.20 1.97
C SER A 21 -13.54 10.88 1.72
N ALA A 22 -13.05 9.82 2.35
CA ALA A 22 -13.69 8.51 2.38
C ALA A 22 -13.65 7.91 3.79
N LEU A 23 -14.71 7.18 4.13
CA LEU A 23 -14.75 6.29 5.29
C LEU A 23 -14.69 4.85 4.81
N GLY A 24 -14.07 3.97 5.58
CA GLY A 24 -13.91 2.59 5.18
C GLY A 24 -13.71 1.63 6.34
N VAL A 25 -13.59 0.37 5.96
CA VAL A 25 -13.21 -0.73 6.84
C VAL A 25 -11.98 -1.38 6.25
N ARG A 26 -10.97 -1.58 7.09
CA ARG A 26 -9.73 -2.26 6.76
C ARG A 26 -9.59 -3.52 7.60
N LEU A 27 -9.34 -4.63 6.93
CA LEU A 27 -9.02 -5.92 7.52
C LEU A 27 -7.59 -6.28 7.16
N LEU A 28 -6.76 -6.57 8.16
CA LEU A 28 -5.39 -7.06 7.95
C LEU A 28 -5.26 -8.41 8.65
N TYR A 29 -5.05 -9.45 7.86
CA TYR A 29 -4.74 -10.80 8.32
C TYR A 29 -3.23 -11.05 8.17
N VAL A 30 -2.60 -11.48 9.25
CA VAL A 30 -1.18 -11.77 9.33
C VAL A 30 -1.01 -13.18 9.87
N ASP A 31 -0.36 -14.04 9.09
CA ASP A 31 0.02 -15.39 9.47
C ASP A 31 1.53 -15.52 9.34
N ILE A 32 2.19 -15.87 10.45
CA ILE A 32 3.64 -15.92 10.59
C ILE A 32 3.98 -17.25 11.23
N ASP A 33 4.97 -17.90 10.66
CA ASP A 33 5.44 -19.20 11.12
C ASP A 33 5.82 -19.16 12.61
N ASN A 34 5.38 -20.15 13.38
CA ASN A 34 5.51 -20.23 14.85
C ASN A 34 4.80 -19.12 15.66
N GLN A 35 3.82 -18.41 15.10
CA GLN A 35 2.97 -17.47 15.85
C GLN A 35 1.48 -17.73 15.57
N SER A 36 0.63 -17.41 16.54
CA SER A 36 -0.81 -17.44 16.31
C SER A 36 -1.20 -16.37 15.27
N PRO A 37 -2.02 -16.72 14.26
CA PRO A 37 -2.42 -15.75 13.25
C PRO A 37 -3.22 -14.60 13.87
N GLN A 38 -3.00 -13.39 13.39
CA GLN A 38 -3.61 -12.18 13.92
C GLN A 38 -4.54 -11.54 12.89
N LEU A 39 -5.67 -11.02 13.38
CA LEU A 39 -6.63 -10.27 12.58
C LEU A 39 -6.83 -8.88 13.18
N LEU A 40 -6.50 -7.86 12.38
CA LEU A 40 -6.84 -6.48 12.65
C LEU A 40 -8.17 -6.15 11.96
N LYS A 41 -9.10 -5.59 12.72
CA LYS A 41 -10.34 -4.98 12.21
C LYS A 41 -10.34 -3.50 12.54
N GLU A 42 -10.41 -2.66 11.51
CA GLU A 42 -10.20 -1.22 11.67
C GLU A 42 -11.25 -0.42 10.90
N ALA A 43 -11.82 0.59 11.54
CA ALA A 43 -12.54 1.66 10.86
C ALA A 43 -11.51 2.69 10.36
N SER A 44 -11.50 2.95 9.05
CA SER A 44 -10.53 3.82 8.39
C SER A 44 -11.17 5.11 7.89
N PHE A 45 -10.41 6.19 7.95
CA PHE A 45 -10.72 7.48 7.34
C PHE A 45 -9.58 7.89 6.44
N THR A 46 -9.89 8.32 5.22
CA THR A 46 -8.93 8.82 4.24
C THR A 46 -9.33 10.22 3.82
N HIS A 47 -8.37 11.14 3.78
CA HIS A 47 -8.58 12.52 3.37
C HIS A 47 -7.45 13.04 2.49
N ARG A 48 -7.80 13.68 1.36
CA ARG A 48 -6.84 14.38 0.52
C ARG A 48 -6.58 15.78 1.09
N LEU A 49 -5.36 15.99 1.58
CA LEU A 49 -4.92 17.28 2.10
C LEU A 49 -4.56 18.25 0.96
N ILE A 50 -3.83 17.76 -0.04
CA ILE A 50 -3.33 18.60 -1.14
C ILE A 50 -3.58 17.90 -2.46
N ARG A 51 -4.01 18.68 -3.45
CA ARG A 51 -3.93 18.34 -4.87
C ARG A 51 -3.45 19.56 -5.63
N ALA A 52 -2.25 19.47 -6.20
CA ALA A 52 -1.68 20.50 -7.06
C ALA A 52 -1.53 19.94 -8.47
N ASN A 53 -2.19 20.58 -9.44
CA ASN A 53 -2.14 20.20 -10.85
C ASN A 53 -1.42 21.31 -11.62
N GLU A 54 -0.23 21.01 -12.09
CA GLU A 54 0.59 21.88 -12.94
C GLU A 54 0.53 21.40 -14.40
N PRO A 55 0.91 22.22 -15.39
CA PRO A 55 0.83 21.86 -16.82
C PRO A 55 1.54 20.55 -17.21
N ASN A 56 2.54 20.15 -16.42
CA ASN A 56 3.36 18.95 -16.66
C ASN A 56 3.49 18.02 -15.45
N SER A 57 2.86 18.31 -14.32
CA SER A 57 2.97 17.50 -13.11
C SER A 57 1.70 17.51 -12.27
N GLN A 58 1.47 16.43 -11.53
CA GLN A 58 0.42 16.32 -10.55
C GLN A 58 1.03 15.86 -9.23
N SER A 59 0.67 16.54 -8.15
CA SER A 59 1.06 16.20 -6.79
C SER A 59 -0.18 15.94 -5.95
N ASN A 60 -0.18 14.86 -5.18
CA ASN A 60 -1.23 14.58 -4.20
C ASN A 60 -0.60 14.30 -2.83
N LEU A 61 -1.23 14.82 -1.78
CA LEU A 61 -0.95 14.45 -0.40
C LEU A 61 -2.22 13.92 0.24
N TRP A 62 -2.15 12.70 0.73
CA TRP A 62 -3.22 12.02 1.43
C TRP A 62 -2.80 11.76 2.86
N PHE A 63 -3.77 11.90 3.75
CA PHE A 63 -3.70 11.41 5.11
C PHE A 63 -4.72 10.29 5.26
N PHE A 64 -4.35 9.25 5.98
CA PHE A 64 -5.27 8.21 6.38
C PHE A 64 -5.00 7.81 7.82
N GLY A 65 -6.05 7.44 8.51
CA GLY A 65 -5.98 6.98 9.89
C GLY A 65 -7.06 5.95 10.12
N GLY A 66 -6.85 5.08 11.09
CA GLY A 66 -7.89 4.18 11.52
C GLY A 66 -7.78 3.88 12.99
N ILE A 67 -8.89 3.42 13.55
CA ILE A 67 -8.98 2.89 14.92
C ILE A 67 -9.60 1.52 14.82
N GLY A 68 -9.02 0.55 15.50
CA GLY A 68 -9.39 -0.84 15.35
C GLY A 68 -9.00 -1.69 16.54
N ASN A 69 -9.23 -3.00 16.40
CA ASN A 69 -8.79 -3.99 17.36
C ASN A 69 -7.99 -5.08 16.65
N LEU A 70 -6.84 -5.41 17.21
CA LEU A 70 -6.00 -6.52 16.80
C LEU A 70 -6.23 -7.67 17.78
N ALA A 71 -6.60 -8.84 17.29
CA ALA A 71 -6.79 -10.03 18.10
C ALA A 71 -6.10 -11.24 17.46
N SER A 72 -5.62 -12.16 18.30
CA SER A 72 -5.24 -13.49 17.85
C SER A 72 -6.49 -14.25 17.40
N THR A 73 -6.39 -14.99 16.30
CA THR A 73 -7.48 -15.86 15.83
C THR A 73 -7.72 -17.04 16.77
N ASP A 74 -6.71 -17.49 17.50
CA ASP A 74 -6.81 -18.58 18.48
C ASP A 74 -7.38 -18.11 19.83
N SER A 75 -7.20 -16.83 20.17
CA SER A 75 -7.61 -16.23 21.45
C SER A 75 -8.22 -14.84 21.23
N ALA A 76 -9.46 -14.81 20.73
CA ALA A 76 -10.17 -13.57 20.45
C ALA A 76 -10.49 -12.72 21.71
N SER A 77 -10.41 -13.30 22.91
CA SER A 77 -10.63 -12.63 24.19
C SER A 77 -9.53 -11.63 24.56
N GLU A 78 -8.33 -11.79 24.02
CA GLU A 78 -7.21 -10.86 24.22
C GLU A 78 -7.09 -9.91 23.01
N SER A 79 -8.06 -9.01 22.88
CA SER A 79 -8.04 -7.97 21.85
C SER A 79 -7.29 -6.72 22.34
N THR A 80 -6.41 -6.19 21.50
CA THR A 80 -5.72 -4.92 21.75
C THR A 80 -6.31 -3.83 20.89
N THR A 81 -6.76 -2.74 21.49
CA THR A 81 -7.12 -1.52 20.75
C THR A 81 -5.90 -0.94 20.06
N THR A 82 -6.09 -0.58 18.79
CA THR A 82 -5.05 -0.07 17.91
C THR A 82 -5.49 1.19 17.19
N TYR A 83 -4.51 2.01 16.81
CA TYR A 83 -4.69 3.16 15.94
C TYR A 83 -3.61 3.16 14.85
N SER A 84 -3.94 3.68 13.67
CA SER A 84 -3.07 3.52 12.49
C SER A 84 -2.93 4.75 11.58
N PRO A 85 -2.29 5.83 12.06
CA PRO A 85 -2.07 7.02 11.26
C PRO A 85 -1.08 6.74 10.14
N GLY A 86 -1.23 7.47 9.05
CA GLY A 86 -0.32 7.39 7.93
C GLY A 86 -0.62 8.45 6.88
N PHE A 87 0.27 8.51 5.91
CA PHE A 87 0.20 9.45 4.81
C PHE A 87 0.73 8.84 3.53
N GLN A 88 0.32 9.42 2.41
CA GLN A 88 0.86 9.11 1.10
C GLN A 88 1.06 10.40 0.31
N LEU A 89 2.28 10.57 -0.19
CA LEU A 89 2.64 11.63 -1.12
C LEU A 89 2.90 11.00 -2.48
N ASP A 90 2.22 11.50 -3.49
CA ASP A 90 2.43 11.08 -4.88
C ASP A 90 2.81 12.30 -5.71
N TYR A 91 3.85 12.14 -6.53
CA TYR A 91 4.31 13.12 -7.50
C TYR A 91 4.48 12.43 -8.85
N GLU A 92 3.73 12.88 -9.85
CA GLU A 92 3.78 12.31 -11.19
C GLU A 92 3.93 13.40 -12.25
N THR A 93 4.78 13.15 -13.22
CA THR A 93 4.89 13.90 -14.47
C THR A 93 4.65 12.94 -15.63
N ARG A 94 4.68 13.44 -16.88
CA ARG A 94 4.58 12.57 -18.07
C ARG A 94 5.77 11.58 -18.25
N ARG A 95 6.80 11.64 -17.39
CA ARG A 95 8.00 10.80 -17.50
C ARG A 95 8.54 10.27 -16.18
N ILE A 96 8.20 10.87 -15.06
CA ILE A 96 8.74 10.57 -13.73
C ILE A 96 7.58 10.36 -12.78
N TYR A 97 7.68 9.32 -11.97
CA TYR A 97 6.74 8.97 -10.93
C TYR A 97 7.51 8.79 -9.62
N MET A 98 7.02 9.38 -8.55
CA MET A 98 7.53 9.19 -7.20
C MET A 98 6.36 9.06 -6.23
N SER A 99 6.46 8.12 -5.30
CA SER A 99 5.49 7.94 -4.24
C SER A 99 6.19 7.62 -2.94
N ILE A 100 5.73 8.24 -1.86
CA ILE A 100 6.15 7.95 -0.49
C ILE A 100 4.88 7.58 0.27
N TYR A 101 4.88 6.42 0.88
CA TYR A 101 3.79 5.91 1.68
C TYR A 101 4.33 5.54 3.05
N ASN A 102 3.65 5.97 4.10
CA ASN A 102 3.94 5.50 5.44
C ASN A 102 2.64 5.22 6.19
N ARG A 103 2.61 4.10 6.89
CA ARG A 103 1.54 3.78 7.82
C ARG A 103 2.10 3.13 9.07
N MET A 104 1.71 3.68 10.20
CA MET A 104 2.06 3.17 11.51
C MET A 104 0.84 2.42 12.04
N LEU A 105 1.05 1.34 12.78
CA LEU A 105 0.04 0.64 13.56
C LEU A 105 0.56 0.57 14.98
N ARG A 106 -0.21 1.11 15.91
CA ARG A 106 0.17 1.26 17.32
C ARG A 106 -0.92 0.68 18.20
N GLY A 107 -0.51 0.01 19.27
CA GLY A 107 -1.39 -0.54 20.30
C GLY A 107 -0.58 -0.99 21.50
N LYS A 108 -1.25 -1.55 22.52
CA LYS A 108 -0.59 -2.10 23.72
C LYS A 108 0.32 -3.27 23.31
N HIS A 109 1.64 -3.06 23.37
CA HIS A 109 2.68 -3.99 22.88
C HIS A 109 2.61 -4.30 21.36
N VAL A 110 1.96 -3.43 20.57
CA VAL A 110 1.89 -3.55 19.11
C VAL A 110 2.61 -2.35 18.50
N ASN A 111 3.66 -2.62 17.75
CA ASN A 111 4.38 -1.63 16.96
C ASN A 111 4.69 -2.21 15.58
N TYR A 112 3.84 -1.90 14.60
CA TYR A 112 4.01 -2.36 13.24
C TYR A 112 4.02 -1.18 12.29
N ASP A 113 5.10 -1.02 11.53
CA ASP A 113 5.28 0.11 10.61
C ASP A 113 5.49 -0.38 9.20
N VAL A 114 4.89 0.32 8.25
CA VAL A 114 5.13 0.12 6.82
C VAL A 114 5.56 1.44 6.23
N ALA A 115 6.78 1.49 5.71
CA ALA A 115 7.28 2.58 4.90
C ALA A 115 7.54 2.06 3.48
N ARG A 116 7.03 2.74 2.47
CA ARG A 116 7.25 2.39 1.06
C ARG A 116 7.64 3.63 0.30
N ILE A 117 8.67 3.48 -0.53
CA ILE A 117 9.10 4.50 -1.47
C ILE A 117 9.07 3.87 -2.85
N LYS A 118 8.34 4.48 -3.78
CA LYS A 118 8.34 4.10 -5.20
C LYS A 118 8.94 5.23 -6.01
N GLY A 119 9.80 4.89 -6.95
CA GLY A 119 10.36 5.83 -7.92
C GLY A 119 10.41 5.17 -9.29
N GLY A 120 10.01 5.87 -10.33
CA GLY A 120 9.95 5.29 -11.66
C GLY A 120 9.99 6.30 -12.77
N PHE A 121 10.24 5.80 -13.98
CA PHE A 121 10.24 6.59 -15.19
C PHE A 121 9.53 5.87 -16.34
N SER A 122 8.98 6.65 -17.26
CA SER A 122 8.41 6.12 -18.49
C SER A 122 9.47 6.03 -19.57
N PHE A 123 9.47 4.95 -20.35
CA PHE A 123 10.42 4.76 -21.44
C PHE A 123 10.24 5.81 -22.56
N TYR A 124 9.01 6.27 -22.80
CA TYR A 124 8.73 7.26 -23.83
C TYR A 124 7.48 8.09 -23.50
N LYS A 125 7.52 9.38 -23.87
CA LYS A 125 6.39 10.29 -23.68
C LYS A 125 5.27 9.88 -24.64
N THR A 126 4.19 9.34 -24.10
CA THR A 126 3.06 8.80 -24.85
C THR A 126 1.83 9.69 -24.71
N GLY A 127 1.01 9.73 -25.77
CA GLY A 127 -0.35 10.26 -25.68
C GLY A 127 -1.29 9.24 -25.02
N TYR A 128 -2.48 9.69 -24.62
CA TYR A 128 -3.48 8.89 -23.91
C TYR A 128 -3.88 7.57 -24.62
N ASN A 129 -3.85 7.56 -25.96
CA ASN A 129 -4.25 6.41 -26.76
C ASN A 129 -3.16 5.34 -26.96
N ARG A 130 -1.96 5.51 -26.41
CA ARG A 130 -0.86 4.55 -26.57
C ARG A 130 -0.49 3.93 -25.24
N THR A 131 -0.09 2.66 -25.27
CA THR A 131 0.41 1.97 -24.08
C THR A 131 1.66 2.66 -23.55
N GLN A 132 1.64 2.99 -22.27
CA GLN A 132 2.73 3.66 -21.58
C GLN A 132 3.44 2.65 -20.68
N PRO A 133 4.61 2.15 -21.07
CA PRO A 133 5.43 1.33 -20.19
C PRO A 133 6.21 2.23 -19.24
N TRP A 134 6.25 1.80 -18.00
CA TRP A 134 6.94 2.45 -16.89
C TRP A 134 7.80 1.43 -16.17
N PHE A 135 9.03 1.79 -15.92
CA PHE A 135 9.86 1.09 -14.96
C PHE A 135 9.70 1.76 -13.60
N ILE A 136 9.35 0.98 -12.57
CA ILE A 136 9.14 1.45 -11.21
C ILE A 136 9.99 0.60 -10.27
N MET A 137 10.76 1.25 -9.43
CA MET A 137 11.49 0.63 -8.33
C MET A 137 10.73 0.92 -7.04
N GLU A 138 10.27 -0.13 -6.35
CA GLU A 138 9.68 -0.04 -5.02
C GLU A 138 10.66 -0.55 -3.95
N ILE A 139 10.81 0.24 -2.90
CA ILE A 139 11.51 -0.11 -1.66
C ILE A 139 10.47 -0.11 -0.54
N SER A 140 10.23 -1.27 0.06
CA SER A 140 9.29 -1.44 1.16
C SER A 140 10.05 -1.89 2.40
N HIS A 141 9.93 -1.14 3.49
CA HIS A 141 10.45 -1.47 4.80
C HIS A 141 9.28 -1.73 5.75
N MET A 142 9.29 -2.89 6.38
CA MET A 142 8.22 -3.32 7.28
C MET A 142 8.82 -3.72 8.61
N ASN A 143 8.35 -3.10 9.70
CA ASN A 143 8.77 -3.37 11.06
C ASN A 143 7.63 -3.95 11.89
N GLY A 144 7.97 -4.74 12.91
CA GLY A 144 7.03 -5.37 13.82
C GLY A 144 7.48 -6.78 14.15
N VAL A 145 6.86 -7.78 13.55
CA VAL A 145 7.17 -9.18 13.87
C VAL A 145 8.48 -9.67 13.23
N LYS A 146 8.82 -9.15 12.04
CA LYS A 146 10.09 -9.42 11.37
C LYS A 146 10.48 -8.23 10.51
N GLU A 147 11.54 -7.54 10.90
CA GLU A 147 12.10 -6.45 10.12
C GLU A 147 12.53 -6.98 8.75
N THR A 148 11.89 -6.45 7.71
CA THR A 148 12.15 -6.89 6.34
C THR A 148 12.16 -5.69 5.42
N THR A 149 13.28 -5.54 4.71
CA THR A 149 13.41 -4.59 3.60
C THR A 149 13.32 -5.34 2.28
N GLN A 150 12.36 -4.95 1.45
CA GLN A 150 12.09 -5.55 0.16
C GLN A 150 12.35 -4.54 -0.97
N PHE A 151 13.11 -4.98 -1.97
CA PHE A 151 13.25 -4.29 -3.25
C PHE A 151 12.42 -5.04 -4.29
N VAL A 152 11.55 -4.31 -4.99
CA VAL A 152 10.63 -4.87 -6.00
C VAL A 152 10.71 -4.03 -7.27
N PRO A 153 11.59 -4.37 -8.24
CA PRO A 153 11.50 -3.81 -9.57
C PRO A 153 10.19 -4.25 -10.22
N THR A 154 9.48 -3.31 -10.82
CA THR A 154 8.14 -3.49 -11.38
C THR A 154 8.05 -2.82 -12.75
N LEU A 155 7.52 -3.56 -13.71
CA LEU A 155 7.08 -3.02 -14.99
C LEU A 155 5.59 -2.71 -14.90
N ARG A 156 5.23 -1.43 -15.05
CA ARG A 156 3.84 -0.98 -15.12
C ARG A 156 3.48 -0.67 -16.58
N LEU A 157 2.38 -1.23 -17.05
CA LEU A 157 1.80 -0.96 -18.36
C LEU A 157 0.45 -0.27 -18.16
N ILE A 158 0.33 0.94 -18.70
CA ILE A 158 -0.91 1.72 -18.66
C ILE A 158 -1.49 1.76 -20.07
N ASN A 159 -2.71 1.27 -20.24
CA ASN A 159 -3.44 1.33 -21.49
C ASN A 159 -4.89 1.78 -21.23
N LYS A 160 -5.16 3.06 -21.44
CA LYS A 160 -6.46 3.69 -21.19
C LYS A 160 -6.95 3.42 -19.76
N ASN A 161 -7.91 2.52 -19.61
CA ASN A 161 -8.56 2.20 -18.35
C ASN A 161 -7.90 1.01 -17.64
N LEU A 162 -6.95 0.33 -18.28
CA LEU A 162 -6.29 -0.86 -17.77
C LEU A 162 -4.86 -0.54 -17.32
N TYR A 163 -4.56 -0.93 -16.08
CA TYR A 163 -3.26 -0.78 -15.45
C TYR A 163 -2.80 -2.16 -15.03
N VAL A 164 -1.66 -2.59 -15.56
CA VAL A 164 -1.04 -3.88 -15.24
C VAL A 164 0.33 -3.62 -14.64
N GLU A 165 0.63 -4.21 -13.49
CA GLU A 165 1.92 -4.15 -12.82
C GLU A 165 2.48 -5.56 -12.68
N LEU A 166 3.72 -5.76 -13.11
CA LEU A 166 4.44 -7.02 -12.98
C LEU A 166 5.79 -6.73 -12.34
N GLY A 167 5.95 -7.13 -11.09
CA GLY A 167 7.19 -7.00 -10.35
C GLY A 167 7.68 -8.33 -9.81
N ILE A 168 8.93 -8.35 -9.37
CA ILE A 168 9.55 -9.51 -8.74
C ILE A 168 10.30 -9.05 -7.50
N ASN A 169 10.16 -9.76 -6.39
CA ASN A 169 10.92 -9.43 -5.19
C ASN A 169 12.25 -10.19 -5.14
N GLN A 170 13.11 -9.85 -4.17
CA GLN A 170 14.41 -10.51 -3.96
C GLN A 170 14.34 -12.02 -3.74
N LYS A 171 13.19 -12.57 -3.34
CA LYS A 171 12.97 -14.01 -3.16
C LYS A 171 12.40 -14.68 -4.41
N ALA A 172 12.46 -14.01 -5.57
CA ALA A 172 11.87 -14.43 -6.83
C ALA A 172 10.34 -14.69 -6.76
N LYS A 173 9.64 -14.15 -5.77
CA LYS A 173 8.18 -14.21 -5.72
C LYS A 173 7.61 -13.10 -6.62
N PRO A 174 6.66 -13.43 -7.52
CA PRO A 174 6.02 -12.44 -8.38
C PRO A 174 5.12 -11.51 -7.55
N ASN A 175 5.10 -10.22 -7.92
CA ASN A 175 4.17 -9.22 -7.43
C ASN A 175 3.34 -8.74 -8.63
N ILE A 176 2.03 -9.00 -8.62
CA ILE A 176 1.15 -8.71 -9.76
C ILE A 176 0.07 -7.75 -9.29
N GLY A 177 -0.05 -6.62 -9.99
CA GLY A 177 -1.10 -5.64 -9.78
C GLY A 177 -1.97 -5.51 -11.02
N LEU A 178 -3.29 -5.42 -10.82
CA LEU A 178 -4.26 -5.17 -11.88
C LEU A 178 -5.25 -4.13 -11.37
N MET A 179 -5.42 -3.03 -12.10
CA MET A 179 -6.44 -2.03 -11.82
C MET A 179 -7.20 -1.71 -13.11
N TYR A 180 -8.52 -1.64 -12.99
CA TYR A 180 -9.43 -1.29 -14.08
C TYR A 180 -10.34 -0.14 -13.64
N LEU A 181 -10.42 0.89 -14.46
CA LEU A 181 -11.29 2.05 -14.25
C LEU A 181 -12.56 1.92 -15.12
N PHE A 182 -13.72 1.94 -14.48
CA PHE A 182 -15.03 1.90 -15.15
C PHE A 182 -15.49 3.30 -15.55
#